data_AF-A0A414A6D6-F1
#
_entry.id   AF-A0A414A6D6-F1
#
_cell.length_a   1.000
_cell.length_b   1.000
_cell.length_c   1.000
_cell.angle_alpha   90.00
_cell.angle_beta   90.00
_cell.angle_gamma   90.00
#
_symmetry.space_group_name_H-M   'P 1'
#
loop_
_entity.id
_entity.type
_entity.pdbx_description
1 polymer ?
#
loop_
_entity_poly.entity_id
_entity_poly.type
_entity_poly.pdbx_seq_one_letter_code
_entity_poly.pdbx_strand_id
1 'polypeptide(L)'
;MKTYAELVKEAIREAHEKAENEYKKFEVGRTYATRSICNSECMFKITIIKRTEKTVTIDKGNGKTKRCKIYTDMRNAEAIYPYGIYSMCPIIDASEKIA
;
A
#
# COMPACT_ATOMS: atom_id res chain seq x y z
N MET A 1 -32.12 21.04 -18.94
CA MET A 1 -32.10 20.80 -17.48
C MET A 1 -31.71 19.35 -17.29
N LYS A 2 -30.60 19.04 -16.61
CA LYS A 2 -30.20 17.65 -16.36
C LYS A 2 -31.27 16.99 -15.49
N THR A 3 -31.63 15.76 -15.80
CA THR A 3 -32.58 14.99 -15.01
C THR A 3 -31.93 14.55 -13.69
N TYR A 4 -32.75 14.30 -12.66
CA TYR A 4 -32.24 13.81 -11.37
C TYR A 4 -31.42 12.52 -11.53
N ALA A 5 -31.83 11.62 -12.43
CA ALA A 5 -31.11 10.39 -12.71
C ALA A 5 -29.72 10.62 -13.32
N GLU A 6 -29.55 11.62 -14.18
CA GLU A 6 -28.24 11.97 -14.76
C GLU A 6 -27.32 12.59 -13.71
N LEU A 7 -27.85 13.46 -12.84
CA LEU A 7 -27.09 14.04 -11.73
C LEU A 7 -26.61 12.97 -10.75
N VAL A 8 -27.45 11.99 -10.41
CA VAL A 8 -27.07 10.86 -9.55
C VAL A 8 -25.99 10.00 -10.20
N LYS A 9 -26.08 9.72 -11.50
CA LYS A 9 -25.04 8.96 -12.23
C LYS A 9 -23.70 9.68 -12.27
N GLU A 10 -23.71 10.99 -12.53
CA GLU A 10 -22.48 11.80 -12.50
C GLU A 10 -21.85 11.82 -11.11
N ALA A 11 -22.64 11.99 -10.06
CA ALA A 11 -22.15 11.99 -8.68
C ALA A 11 -21.54 10.64 -8.27
N ILE A 12 -22.16 9.51 -8.66
CA ILE A 12 -21.61 8.18 -8.40
C ILE A 12 -20.27 8.00 -9.14
N ARG A 13 -20.20 8.41 -10.41
CA ARG A 13 -18.96 8.32 -11.19
C ARG A 13 -17.83 9.13 -10.55
N GLU A 14 -18.12 10.37 -10.17
CA GLU A 14 -17.15 11.26 -9.52
C GLU A 14 -16.67 10.67 -8.19
N ALA A 15 -17.57 10.12 -7.37
CA ALA A 15 -17.22 9.46 -6.12
C ALA A 15 -16.29 8.25 -6.33
N HIS A 16 -16.56 7.42 -7.35
CA HIS A 16 -15.71 6.28 -7.71
C HIS A 16 -14.34 6.73 -8.23
N GLU A 17 -14.28 7.73 -9.10
CA GLU A 17 -13.03 8.29 -9.62
C GLU A 17 -12.16 8.90 -8.50
N LYS A 18 -12.78 9.62 -7.56
CA LYS A 18 -12.10 10.17 -6.40
C LYS A 18 -11.54 9.07 -5.48
N ALA A 19 -12.33 8.03 -5.21
CA ALA A 19 -11.91 6.92 -4.36
C ALA A 19 -10.73 6.12 -4.97
N GLU A 20 -10.74 5.89 -6.28
CA GLU A 20 -9.64 5.19 -6.97
C GLU A 20 -8.35 6.03 -6.98
N ASN A 21 -8.45 7.35 -7.17
CA ASN A 21 -7.29 8.25 -7.15
C ASN A 21 -6.64 8.35 -5.75
N GLU A 22 -7.44 8.17 -4.70
CA GLU A 22 -6.96 8.17 -3.32
C GLU A 22 -6.36 6.81 -2.90
N TYR A 23 -6.61 5.72 -3.65
CA TYR A 23 -6.10 4.39 -3.33
C TYR A 23 -4.63 4.22 -3.70
N LYS A 24 -3.76 4.12 -2.69
CA LYS A 24 -2.31 4.03 -2.91
C LYS A 24 -1.86 2.59 -3.12
N LYS A 25 -1.23 2.34 -4.28
CA LYS A 25 -0.70 1.01 -4.68
C LYS A 25 0.82 0.97 -4.57
N PHE A 26 1.37 -0.21 -4.32
CA PHE A 26 2.80 -0.44 -4.41
C PHE A 26 3.29 -0.29 -5.86
N GLU A 27 4.47 0.29 -6.03
CA GLU A 27 5.12 0.45 -7.32
C GLU A 27 6.40 -0.39 -7.39
N VAL A 28 6.61 -1.07 -8.51
CA VAL A 28 7.82 -1.87 -8.74
C VAL A 28 9.03 -0.95 -8.86
N GLY A 29 10.13 -1.33 -8.23
CA GLY A 29 11.37 -0.55 -8.18
C GLY A 29 11.40 0.51 -7.09
N ARG A 30 10.29 0.74 -6.39
CA ARG A 30 10.21 1.70 -5.28
C ARG A 30 10.55 1.09 -3.95
N THR A 31 11.10 1.92 -3.07
CA THR A 31 11.44 1.59 -1.70
C THR A 31 10.47 2.27 -0.73
N TYR A 32 9.89 1.46 0.14
CA TYR A 32 8.96 1.86 1.17
C TYR A 32 9.57 1.57 2.54
N ALA A 33 9.18 2.34 3.55
CA ALA A 33 9.64 2.08 4.89
C ALA A 33 8.60 2.40 5.96
N THR A 34 8.82 1.84 7.13
CA THR A 34 8.03 2.11 8.34
C THR A 34 8.95 2.15 9.55
N ARG A 35 8.52 2.81 10.62
CA ARG A 35 9.24 2.86 11.91
C ARG A 35 8.79 1.71 12.80
N SER A 36 9.72 1.22 13.61
CA SER A 36 9.37 0.33 14.71
C SER A 36 8.55 1.07 15.76
N ILE A 37 7.50 0.43 16.27
CA ILE A 37 6.71 0.99 17.38
C ILE A 37 7.51 1.00 18.70
N CYS A 38 8.51 0.11 18.83
CA CYS A 38 9.31 -0.03 20.04
C CYS A 38 10.56 0.87 20.06
N ASN A 39 11.00 1.34 18.88
CA ASN A 39 12.19 2.19 18.75
C ASN A 39 12.03 3.11 17.53
N SER A 40 11.91 4.41 17.78
CA SER A 40 11.70 5.43 16.75
C SER A 40 12.87 5.58 15.76
N GLU A 41 14.09 5.20 16.15
CA GLU A 41 15.28 5.25 15.29
C GLU A 41 15.37 4.03 14.35
N CYS A 42 14.64 2.96 14.66
CA CYS A 42 14.66 1.74 13.87
C CYS A 42 13.68 1.83 12.68
N MET A 43 14.24 1.95 11.47
CA MET A 43 13.51 1.99 10.20
C MET A 43 13.58 0.65 9.47
N PHE A 44 12.43 0.07 9.15
CA PHE A 44 12.33 -1.10 8.29
C PHE A 44 12.14 -0.66 6.84
N LYS A 45 13.08 -0.99 5.97
CA LYS A 45 13.03 -0.65 4.54
C LYS A 45 12.80 -1.90 3.70
N ILE A 46 11.98 -1.77 2.66
CA ILE A 46 11.76 -2.82 1.67
C ILE A 46 11.75 -2.23 0.27
N THR A 47 12.22 -3.00 -0.71
CA THR A 47 12.14 -2.64 -2.13
C THR A 47 11.19 -3.61 -2.83
N ILE A 48 10.26 -3.08 -3.63
CA ILE A 48 9.32 -3.92 -4.40
C ILE A 48 10.00 -4.38 -5.69
N ILE A 49 10.22 -5.69 -5.84
CA ILE A 49 10.83 -6.28 -7.05
C ILE A 49 9.77 -6.65 -8.09
N LYS A 50 8.63 -7.17 -7.64
CA LYS A 50 7.55 -7.61 -8.52
C LYS A 50 6.22 -7.37 -7.86
N ARG A 51 5.23 -6.97 -8.66
CA ARG A 51 3.85 -6.79 -8.24
C ARG A 51 2.93 -7.70 -9.04
N THR A 52 1.91 -8.21 -8.35
CA THR A 52 0.71 -8.83 -8.90
C THR A 52 -0.50 -8.19 -8.21
N GLU A 53 -1.71 -8.44 -8.69
CA GLU A 53 -2.93 -7.86 -8.10
C GLU A 53 -3.12 -8.17 -6.60
N LYS A 54 -2.66 -9.33 -6.13
CA LYS A 54 -2.89 -9.80 -4.75
C LYS A 54 -1.62 -10.00 -3.93
N THR A 55 -0.45 -9.95 -4.56
CA THR A 55 0.84 -10.22 -3.90
C THR A 55 1.95 -9.34 -4.46
N VAL A 56 2.93 -9.05 -3.61
CA VAL A 56 4.19 -8.40 -4.00
C VAL A 56 5.37 -9.29 -3.63
N THR A 57 6.43 -9.22 -4.41
CA THR A 57 7.75 -9.76 -4.07
C THR A 57 8.63 -8.62 -3.64
N ILE A 58 9.20 -8.73 -2.44
CA ILE A 58 9.99 -7.70 -1.78
C ILE A 58 11.42 -8.17 -1.57
N ASP A 59 12.37 -7.23 -1.62
CA ASP A 59 13.72 -7.36 -1.07
C ASP A 59 13.80 -6.55 0.23
N LYS A 60 14.50 -7.10 1.22
CA LYS A 60 14.73 -6.45 2.52
C LYS A 60 16.11 -5.79 2.62
N GLY A 61 16.83 -5.66 1.49
CA GLY A 61 18.16 -5.06 1.42
C GLY A 61 19.31 -6.04 1.69
N ASN A 62 19.00 -7.33 1.81
CA ASN A 62 20.00 -8.40 1.99
C ASN A 62 20.06 -9.36 0.79
N GLY A 63 19.44 -9.00 -0.33
CA GLY A 63 19.36 -9.81 -1.54
C GLY A 63 18.43 -11.02 -1.44
N LYS A 64 17.75 -11.21 -0.30
CA LYS A 64 16.75 -12.28 -0.15
C LYS A 64 15.38 -11.75 -0.48
N THR A 65 14.75 -12.39 -1.46
CA THR A 65 13.39 -12.05 -1.87
C THR A 65 12.35 -12.81 -1.03
N LYS A 66 11.24 -12.16 -0.72
CA LYS A 66 10.08 -12.78 -0.06
C LYS A 66 8.80 -12.38 -0.77
N ARG A 67 7.87 -13.31 -0.92
CA ARG A 67 6.51 -13.00 -1.38
C ARG A 67 5.62 -12.65 -0.19
N CYS A 68 4.88 -11.55 -0.31
CA CYS A 68 3.91 -11.08 0.67
C CYS A 68 2.54 -10.90 0.00
N LYS A 69 1.48 -11.26 0.73
CA LYS A 69 0.10 -10.95 0.33
C LYS A 69 -0.18 -9.47 0.60
N ILE A 70 -0.88 -8.83 -0.33
CA ILE A 70 -1.36 -7.46 -0.19
C ILE A 70 -2.64 -7.46 0.66
N TYR A 71 -2.72 -6.53 1.60
CA TYR A 71 -3.88 -6.22 2.40
C TYR A 71 -4.28 -4.76 2.17
N THR A 72 -5.53 -4.41 2.39
CA THR A 72 -5.96 -3.02 2.40
C THR A 72 -5.87 -2.50 3.83
N ASP A 73 -5.11 -1.43 4.02
CA ASP A 73 -4.98 -0.76 5.31
C ASP A 73 -6.09 0.29 5.51
N MET A 74 -6.27 0.72 6.77
CA MET A 74 -7.24 1.75 7.17
C MET A 74 -7.06 3.10 6.45
N ARG A 75 -5.87 3.33 5.88
CA ARG A 75 -5.52 4.55 5.11
C ARG A 75 -5.83 4.46 3.62
N ASN A 76 -6.67 3.51 3.21
CA ASN A 76 -6.99 3.25 1.81
C ASN A 76 -5.73 3.00 0.94
N ALA A 77 -4.75 2.29 1.52
CA ALA A 77 -3.48 1.98 0.89
C ALA A 77 -3.23 0.48 0.92
N GLU A 78 -2.49 -0.02 -0.06
CA GLU A 78 -1.94 -1.38 -0.01
C GLU A 78 -0.94 -1.47 1.14
N ALA A 79 -1.05 -2.53 1.94
CA ALA A 79 -0.14 -2.82 3.04
C ALA A 79 0.31 -4.27 3.02
N ILE A 80 1.49 -4.50 3.57
CA ILE A 80 2.10 -5.82 3.68
C ILE A 80 2.75 -6.05 5.04
N TYR A 81 2.86 -7.32 5.37
CA TYR A 81 3.52 -7.84 6.56
C TYR A 81 4.86 -8.50 6.17
N PRO A 82 5.95 -7.73 6.00
CA PRO A 82 7.22 -8.24 5.50
C PRO A 82 7.83 -9.32 6.41
N TYR A 83 7.65 -9.22 7.73
CA TYR A 83 8.25 -10.13 8.71
C TYR A 83 7.31 -11.25 9.17
N GLY A 84 6.04 -11.25 8.75
CA GLY A 84 5.02 -12.21 9.21
C GLY A 84 3.92 -11.51 10.01
N ILE A 85 3.03 -12.27 10.64
CA ILE A 85 1.92 -11.72 11.42
C ILE A 85 2.13 -12.12 12.87
N TYR A 86 2.52 -11.15 13.71
CA TYR A 86 2.73 -11.30 15.14
C TYR A 86 2.58 -9.93 15.81
N SER A 87 2.46 -9.92 17.14
CA SER A 87 2.31 -8.67 17.90
C SER A 87 3.45 -7.70 17.63
N MET A 88 3.13 -6.42 17.40
CA MET A 88 4.10 -5.35 17.07
C MET A 88 4.91 -5.59 15.78
N CYS A 89 4.48 -6.49 14.90
CA CYS A 89 5.12 -6.64 13.60
C CYS A 89 5.00 -5.33 12.78
N PRO A 90 6.10 -4.82 12.21
CA PRO A 90 6.05 -3.62 11.40
C PRO A 90 5.24 -3.87 10.12
N ILE A 91 4.28 -2.98 9.89
CA ILE A 91 3.44 -2.96 8.69
C ILE A 91 3.97 -1.87 7.78
N ILE A 92 4.19 -2.23 6.52
CA ILE A 92 4.61 -1.28 5.49
C ILE A 92 3.44 -1.06 4.56
N ASP A 93 3.03 0.20 4.42
CA ASP A 93 1.97 0.64 3.51
C ASP A 93 2.57 1.30 2.25
N ALA A 94 1.73 1.51 1.25
CA ALA A 94 2.10 2.21 0.02
C ALA A 94 2.07 3.75 0.15
N SER A 95 1.86 4.29 1.36
CA SER A 95 1.74 5.73 1.61
C SER A 95 3.11 6.42 1.71
N GLU A 96 4.06 5.78 2.37
CA GLU A 96 5.39 6.37 2.65
C GLU A 96 6.47 5.82 1.71
N LYS A 97 6.69 6.55 0.60
CA LYS A 97 7.77 6.30 -0.37
C LYS A 97 9.03 7.05 0.03
N ILE A 98 10.19 6.40 -0.04
CA ILE A 98 11.49 7.03 0.31
C ILE A 98 12.40 7.18 -0.90
N ALA A 99 12.31 6.29 -1.90
CA ALA A 99 13.09 6.35 -3.14
C ALA A 99 12.42 5.54 -4.27
#